data_AF-I1D4C9-F1
#
_entry.id   AF-I1D4C9-F1
#
_cell.length_a   1.000
_cell.length_b   1.000
_cell.length_c   1.000
_cell.angle_alpha   90.00
_cell.angle_beta   90.00
_cell.angle_gamma   90.00
#
_symmetry.space_group_name_H-M   'P 1'
#
loop_
_entity.id
_entity.type
_entity.pdbx_description
1 polymer ?
#
loop_
_entity_poly.entity_id
_entity_poly.type
_entity_poly.pdbx_seq_one_letter_code
_entity_poly.pdbx_strand_id
1 'polypeptide(L)'
;MSDIGLIIESLHRAAARVDEVCELLHRAQGELDALRERMRRVLADSQSPEVARAHQISAATVEHLTTALMALMTAGQEARHRATTL
;
A
#
# COMPACT_ATOMS: atom_id res chain seq x y z
N MET A 1 12.19 36.85 4.47
CA MET A 1 11.43 35.79 3.76
C MET A 1 9.96 36.15 3.87
N SER A 2 9.19 36.06 2.78
CA SER A 2 7.74 36.29 2.84
C SER A 2 7.03 35.04 3.35
N ASP A 3 5.88 35.20 4.01
CA ASP A 3 5.04 34.09 4.50
C ASP A 3 4.66 33.12 3.37
N ILE A 4 4.51 33.64 2.14
CA ILE A 4 4.28 32.86 0.92
C ILE A 4 5.43 31.87 0.66
N GLY A 5 6.69 32.29 0.85
CA GLY A 5 7.85 31.41 0.67
C GLY A 5 7.87 30.24 1.64
N LEU A 6 7.48 30.47 2.91
CA LEU A 6 7.40 29.41 3.93
C LEU A 6 6.26 28.42 3.64
N ILE A 7 5.14 28.91 3.10
CA ILE A 7 4.02 28.06 2.69
C ILE A 7 4.43 27.15 1.53
N ILE A 8 5.08 27.71 0.50
CA ILE A 8 5.56 26.93 -0.66
C ILE A 8 6.57 25.86 -0.23
N GLU A 9 7.50 26.17 0.67
CA GLU A 9 8.46 25.19 1.17
C GLU A 9 7.78 24.07 1.96
N SER A 10 6.78 24.42 2.79
CA SER A 10 5.99 23.45 3.56
C SER A 10 5.18 22.52 2.65
N LEU A 11 4.59 23.05 1.57
CA LEU A 11 3.87 22.26 0.57
C LEU A 11 4.79 21.28 -0.17
N HIS A 12 5.98 21.72 -0.59
CA HIS A 12 6.96 20.83 -1.22
C HIS A 12 7.40 19.70 -0.29
N ARG A 13 7.65 19.98 0.99
CA ARG A 13 7.98 18.92 1.97
C ARG A 13 6.82 17.95 2.18
N ALA A 14 5.58 18.44 2.18
CA ALA A 14 4.40 17.58 2.27
C ALA A 14 4.27 16.67 1.04
N ALA A 15 4.47 17.21 -0.18
CA ALA A 15 4.46 16.43 -1.41
C ALA A 15 5.55 15.35 -1.42
N ALA A 16 6.78 15.67 -1.01
CA ALA A 16 7.87 14.69 -0.90
C ALA A 16 7.52 13.53 0.06
N ARG A 17 6.93 13.84 1.22
CA ARG A 17 6.46 12.82 2.17
C ARG A 17 5.36 11.93 1.60
N VAL A 18 4.46 12.49 0.78
CA VAL A 18 3.43 11.71 0.10
C VAL A 18 4.06 10.74 -0.90
N ASP A 19 5.08 11.17 -1.64
CA ASP A 19 5.82 10.31 -2.57
C ASP A 19 6.51 9.15 -1.85
N GLU A 20 7.17 9.42 -0.72
CA GLU A 20 7.77 8.38 0.12
C GLU A 20 6.74 7.35 0.59
N VAL A 21 5.55 7.82 1.02
CA VAL A 21 4.45 6.92 1.42
C VAL A 21 3.94 6.11 0.24
N CYS A 22 3.78 6.69 -0.94
CA CYS A 22 3.38 5.97 -2.15
C CYS A 22 4.38 4.86 -2.52
N GLU A 23 5.68 5.14 -2.43
CA GLU A 23 6.71 4.11 -2.67
C GLU A 23 6.68 2.98 -1.64
N LEU A 24 6.46 3.31 -0.36
CA LEU A 24 6.31 2.31 0.71
C LEU A 24 5.10 1.41 0.47
N LEU A 25 3.97 1.99 0.05
CA LEU A 25 2.76 1.24 -0.29
C LEU A 25 2.98 0.32 -1.50
N HIS A 26 3.70 0.79 -2.52
CA HIS A 26 4.06 -0.02 -3.69
C HIS A 26 4.92 -1.23 -3.30
N ARG A 27 5.91 -1.04 -2.42
CA ARG A 27 6.73 -2.13 -1.89
C ARG A 27 5.90 -3.13 -1.08
N ALA A 28 5.04 -2.64 -0.19
CA ALA A 28 4.15 -3.49 0.60
C ALA A 28 3.20 -4.33 -0.28
N GLN A 29 2.69 -3.76 -1.37
CA GLN A 29 1.87 -4.49 -2.33
C GLN A 29 2.65 -5.64 -2.98
N GLY A 30 3.89 -5.41 -3.41
CA GLY A 30 4.74 -6.46 -3.98
C GLY A 30 5.02 -7.61 -3.02
N GLU A 31 5.27 -7.32 -1.74
CA GLU A 31 5.44 -8.35 -0.70
C GLU A 31 4.17 -9.16 -0.48
N LEU A 32 3.01 -8.51 -0.53
CA LEU A 32 1.70 -9.12 -0.39
C LEU A 32 1.38 -10.04 -1.56
N ASP A 33 1.69 -9.62 -2.78
CA ASP A 33 1.55 -10.45 -3.99
C ASP A 33 2.47 -11.68 -3.93
N ALA A 34 3.71 -11.51 -3.47
CA ALA A 34 4.64 -12.62 -3.26
C ALA A 34 4.16 -13.59 -2.15
N LEU A 35 3.52 -13.08 -1.10
CA LEU A 35 2.87 -13.91 -0.07
C LEU A 35 1.69 -14.70 -0.66
N ARG A 36 0.83 -14.04 -1.44
CA ARG A 36 -0.31 -14.66 -2.11
C ARG A 36 0.13 -15.82 -3.01
N GLU A 37 1.19 -15.63 -3.80
CA GLU A 37 1.71 -16.66 -4.68
C GLU A 37 2.35 -17.82 -3.90
N ARG A 38 3.12 -17.53 -2.83
CA ARG A 38 3.65 -18.59 -1.95
C ARG A 38 2.54 -19.43 -1.34
N MET A 39 1.48 -18.79 -0.88
CA MET A 39 0.32 -19.48 -0.32
C MET A 39 -0.40 -20.34 -1.37
N ARG A 40 -0.55 -19.84 -2.60
CA ARG A 40 -1.13 -20.62 -3.70
C ARG A 40 -0.35 -21.91 -3.98
N ARG A 41 0.99 -21.89 -3.89
CA ARG A 41 1.82 -23.09 -4.06
C ARG A 41 1.65 -24.07 -2.91
N VAL A 42 1.64 -23.59 -1.67
CA VAL A 42 1.42 -24.46 -0.49
C VAL A 42 0.05 -25.17 -0.57
N LEU A 43 -0.98 -24.50 -1.09
CA LEU A 43 -2.29 -25.12 -1.38
C LEU A 43 -2.20 -26.22 -2.43
N ALA A 44 -1.45 -25.99 -3.51
CA ALA A 44 -1.28 -26.99 -4.56
C ALA A 44 -0.58 -28.25 -4.04
N ASP A 45 0.33 -28.09 -3.07
CA ASP A 45 1.15 -29.17 -2.54
C ASP A 45 0.53 -29.88 -1.30
N SER A 46 -0.49 -29.30 -0.66
CA SER A 46 -1.04 -29.81 0.61
C SER A 46 -2.48 -30.33 0.48
N GLN A 47 -2.71 -31.57 0.91
CA GLN A 47 -4.06 -32.18 1.02
C GLN A 47 -4.66 -32.08 2.44
N SER A 48 -4.06 -31.32 3.36
CA SER A 48 -4.53 -31.25 4.75
C SER A 48 -5.68 -30.24 4.94
N PRO A 49 -6.80 -30.63 5.60
CA PRO A 49 -7.91 -29.73 5.93
C PRO A 49 -7.51 -28.54 6.83
N GLU A 50 -6.51 -28.73 7.69
CA GLU A 50 -6.01 -27.67 8.59
C GLU A 50 -5.23 -26.61 7.79
N VAL A 51 -4.46 -27.04 6.79
CA VAL A 51 -3.74 -26.15 5.87
C VAL A 51 -4.74 -25.37 5.01
N ALA A 52 -5.84 -26.01 4.58
CA ALA A 52 -6.90 -25.33 3.86
C ALA A 52 -7.57 -24.22 4.71
N ARG A 53 -7.86 -24.45 5.99
CA ARG A 53 -8.44 -23.43 6.89
C ARG A 53 -7.48 -22.29 7.18
N ALA A 54 -6.22 -22.60 7.51
CA ALA A 54 -5.20 -21.58 7.73
C ALA A 54 -5.04 -20.68 6.49
N HIS A 55 -5.12 -21.27 5.30
CA HIS A 55 -5.07 -20.50 4.06
C HIS A 55 -6.29 -19.64 3.79
N GLN A 56 -7.51 -20.09 4.10
CA GLN A 56 -8.69 -19.23 3.93
C GLN A 56 -8.57 -17.96 4.77
N ILE A 57 -8.08 -18.08 6.02
CA ILE A 57 -7.84 -16.95 6.91
C ILE A 57 -6.74 -16.05 6.33
N SER A 58 -5.61 -16.62 5.91
CA SER A 58 -4.52 -15.85 5.32
C SER A 58 -4.91 -15.19 3.99
N ALA A 59 -5.76 -15.83 3.17
CA ALA A 59 -6.19 -15.30 1.87
C ALA A 59 -7.13 -14.10 2.05
N ALA A 60 -8.09 -14.21 2.97
CA ALA A 60 -8.95 -13.09 3.35
C ALA A 60 -8.13 -11.94 3.95
N THR A 61 -7.09 -12.25 4.74
CA THR A 61 -6.17 -11.23 5.29
C THR A 61 -5.43 -10.51 4.17
N VAL A 62 -4.91 -11.26 3.20
CA VAL A 62 -4.25 -10.70 2.01
C VAL A 62 -5.20 -9.80 1.22
N GLU A 63 -6.44 -10.22 0.93
CA GLU A 63 -7.40 -9.40 0.20
C GLU A 63 -7.76 -8.09 0.93
N HIS A 64 -7.96 -8.14 2.25
CA HIS A 64 -8.19 -6.93 3.05
C HIS A 64 -6.98 -5.99 3.00
N LEU A 65 -5.76 -6.53 3.10
CA LEU A 65 -4.53 -5.74 2.99
C LEU A 65 -4.37 -5.13 1.60
N THR A 66 -4.66 -5.86 0.52
CA THR A 66 -4.63 -5.33 -0.85
C THR A 66 -5.61 -4.16 -0.99
N THR A 67 -6.83 -4.31 -0.47
CA THR A 67 -7.87 -3.27 -0.52
C THR A 67 -7.44 -2.02 0.24
N ALA A 68 -6.90 -2.19 1.45
CA ALA A 68 -6.41 -1.09 2.26
C ALA A 68 -5.23 -0.36 1.58
N LEU A 69 -4.27 -1.10 1.01
CA LEU A 69 -3.14 -0.53 0.28
C LEU A 69 -3.59 0.27 -0.95
N MET A 70 -4.55 -0.24 -1.73
CA MET A 70 -5.11 0.50 -2.87
C MET A 70 -5.77 1.80 -2.42
N ALA A 71 -6.59 1.77 -1.37
CA ALA A 71 -7.22 2.97 -0.83
C ALA A 71 -6.20 4.02 -0.36
N LEU A 72 -5.12 3.58 0.29
CA LEU A 72 -4.04 4.46 0.73
C LEU A 72 -3.26 5.05 -0.44
N MET A 73 -3.01 4.29 -1.51
CA MET A 73 -2.34 4.80 -2.70
C MET A 73 -3.19 5.88 -3.39
N THR A 74 -4.49 5.63 -3.56
CA THR A 74 -5.42 6.63 -4.13
C THR A 74 -5.45 7.91 -3.30
N ALA A 75 -5.55 7.78 -1.97
CA ALA A 75 -5.52 8.93 -1.06
C ALA A 75 -4.19 9.71 -1.14
N GLY A 76 -3.06 9.01 -1.26
CA GLY A 76 -1.75 9.62 -1.48
C GLY A 76 -1.69 10.39 -2.80
N GLN A 77 -2.13 9.79 -3.90
CA GLN A 77 -2.16 10.45 -5.20
C GLN A 77 -3.04 11.71 -5.22
N GLU A 78 -4.21 11.67 -4.57
CA GLU A 78 -5.08 12.84 -4.42
C GLU A 78 -4.42 13.94 -3.57
N ALA A 79 -3.77 13.58 -2.47
CA ALA A 79 -3.05 14.53 -1.62
C ALA A 79 -1.90 15.21 -2.38
N ARG A 80 -1.13 14.44 -3.17
CA ARG A 80 -0.07 14.96 -4.04
C ARG A 80 -0.62 15.92 -5.07
N HIS A 81 -1.68 15.52 -5.79
CA HIS A 81 -2.30 16.35 -6.81
C HIS A 81 -2.71 17.71 -6.25
N ARG A 82 -3.42 17.72 -5.11
CA ARG A 82 -3.81 18.96 -4.43
C ARG A 82 -2.61 19.81 -4.02
N ALA A 83 -1.53 19.20 -3.52
CA ALA A 83 -0.33 19.92 -3.12
C ALA A 83 0.39 20.58 -4.31
N THR A 84 0.28 20.01 -5.52
CA THR A 84 0.91 20.55 -6.74
C THR A 84 0.05 21.58 -7.49
N THR A 85 -1.24 21.68 -7.18
CA THR A 85 -2.18 22.61 -7.82
C THR A 85 -2.52 23.85 -6.98
N LEU A 86 -1.99 23.93 -5.76
CA LEU A 86 -2.09 25.09 -4.85
C LEU A 86 -0.93 26.05 -5.08
#